data_AF-F8K0B7-F1
#
_entry.id   AF-F8K0B7-F1
#
_cell.length_a   1.000
_cell.length_b   1.000
_cell.length_c   1.000
_cell.angle_alpha   90.00
_cell.angle_beta   90.00
_cell.angle_gamma   90.00
#
_symmetry.space_group_name_H-M   'P 1'
#
loop_
_entity.id
_entity.type
_entity.pdbx_description
1 polymer ?
#
loop_
_entity_poly.entity_id
_entity_poly.type
_entity_poly.pdbx_seq_one_letter_code
_entity_poly.pdbx_strand_id
1 'polypeptide(L)'
;MLGTVPVPGRSGGDPDLWAAATTHLPVTEAARADGPPRWFICAGAGSRITRAPRTLDVRVVAWSLTNGRGFTLNGTYFGHDNGHIGRLCFGEPTLTARAHAVLT
;
A
#
# COMPACT_ATOMS: atom_id res chain seq x y z
N MET A 1 -2.43 7.22 -1.49
CA MET A 1 -2.93 6.26 -0.49
C MET A 1 -2.46 4.87 -0.86
N LEU A 2 -2.02 4.09 0.12
CA LEU A 2 -1.59 2.70 -0.04
C LEU A 2 -2.17 1.88 1.11
N GLY A 3 -2.40 0.57 0.95
CA GLY A 3 -2.83 -0.24 2.07
C GLY A 3 -2.72 -1.73 1.84
N THR A 4 -2.84 -2.50 2.92
CA THR A 4 -2.92 -3.96 2.87
C THR A 4 -4.36 -4.41 2.68
N VAL A 5 -4.54 -5.53 2.00
CA VAL A 5 -5.82 -6.24 1.95
C VAL A 5 -5.67 -7.52 2.75
N PRO A 6 -6.55 -7.80 3.73
CA PRO A 6 -6.48 -9.02 4.51
C PRO A 6 -6.69 -10.25 3.64
N VAL A 7 -5.94 -11.31 3.94
CA VAL A 7 -6.04 -12.58 3.25
C VAL A 7 -6.53 -13.65 4.25
N PRO A 8 -7.81 -14.11 4.26
CA PRO A 8 -8.24 -15.20 5.12
C PRO A 8 -7.38 -16.45 4.94
N GLY A 9 -7.13 -17.14 6.06
CA GLY A 9 -6.28 -18.32 6.12
C GLY A 9 -4.78 -18.02 6.18
N ARG A 10 -4.33 -16.78 5.91
CA ARG A 10 -2.94 -16.38 6.15
C ARG A 10 -2.74 -16.16 7.66
N SER A 11 -1.87 -16.95 8.27
CA SER A 11 -1.42 -16.75 9.64
C SER A 11 -0.58 -15.47 9.74
N GLY A 12 -0.85 -14.65 10.77
CA GLY A 12 -0.19 -13.37 11.03
C GLY A 12 -1.14 -12.16 11.00
N GLY A 13 -0.71 -11.05 11.58
CA GLY A 13 -1.40 -9.76 11.48
C GLY A 13 -1.14 -9.06 10.14
N ASP A 14 -1.81 -7.94 9.90
CA ASP A 14 -1.43 -7.05 8.80
C ASP A 14 0.06 -6.69 8.93
N PRO A 15 0.85 -6.76 7.85
CA PRO A 15 2.25 -6.39 7.92
C PRO A 15 2.39 -4.91 8.30
N ASP A 16 3.40 -4.59 9.12
CA ASP A 16 3.79 -3.21 9.34
C ASP A 16 4.33 -2.65 8.01
N LEU A 17 3.48 -1.92 7.31
CA LEU A 17 3.81 -1.30 6.04
C LEU A 17 5.02 -0.37 6.17
N TRP A 18 5.19 0.30 7.30
CA TRP A 18 6.31 1.23 7.53
C TRP A 18 7.63 0.48 7.66
N ALA A 19 7.63 -0.60 8.43
CA ALA A 19 8.78 -1.50 8.52
C ALA A 19 9.12 -2.13 7.15
N ALA A 20 8.10 -2.54 6.39
CA ALA A 20 8.27 -3.08 5.04
C ALA A 20 8.94 -2.04 4.11
N ALA A 21 8.42 -0.82 4.07
CA ALA A 21 9.02 0.27 3.28
C ALA A 21 10.47 0.55 3.69
N THR A 22 10.75 0.56 4.99
CA THR A 22 12.09 0.80 5.53
C THR A 22 13.08 -0.27 5.10
N THR A 23 12.65 -1.54 5.08
CA THR A 23 13.47 -2.70 4.68
C THR A 23 13.86 -2.65 3.19
N HIS A 24 13.03 -2.07 2.34
CA HIS A 24 13.26 -1.98 0.89
C HIS A 24 14.01 -0.73 0.45
N LEU A 25 14.38 0.16 1.37
CA LEU A 25 15.17 1.34 1.07
C LEU A 25 16.67 1.10 1.28
N PRO A 26 17.54 1.73 0.48
CA PRO A 26 18.94 1.89 0.88
C PRO A 26 19.03 2.51 2.27
N VAL A 27 19.99 2.08 3.10
CA VAL A 27 20.12 2.52 4.51
C VAL A 27 20.14 4.06 4.62
N THR A 28 20.80 4.74 3.69
CA THR A 28 20.87 6.21 3.63
C THR A 28 19.52 6.87 3.41
N GLU A 29 18.63 6.25 2.65
CA GLU A 29 17.28 6.75 2.40
C GLU A 29 16.31 6.33 3.50
N ALA A 30 16.48 5.13 4.08
CA ALA A 30 15.70 4.67 5.23
C ALA A 30 15.88 5.57 6.46
N ALA A 31 17.07 6.14 6.64
CA ALA A 31 17.39 7.07 7.72
C ALA A 31 16.73 8.44 7.57
N ARG A 32 16.17 8.79 6.40
CA ARG A 32 15.48 10.07 6.18
C ARG A 32 14.06 10.02 6.75
N ALA A 33 13.64 11.13 7.34
CA ALA A 33 12.29 11.26 7.91
C ALA A 33 11.17 10.96 6.90
N ASP A 34 11.37 11.29 5.62
CA ASP A 34 10.43 11.04 4.53
C ASP A 34 10.80 9.83 3.65
N GLY A 35 11.79 9.03 4.05
CA GLY A 35 12.23 7.84 3.30
C GLY A 35 11.09 6.83 3.10
N PRO A 36 10.54 6.23 4.17
CA PRO A 36 9.42 5.29 4.05
C PRO A 36 8.18 5.90 3.37
N PRO A 37 7.74 7.13 3.69
CA PRO A 37 6.72 7.86 2.93
C PRO A 37 6.97 7.90 1.41
N ARG A 38 8.19 8.27 1.00
CA ARG A 38 8.57 8.38 -0.40
C ARG A 38 8.53 7.02 -1.08
N TRP A 39 8.98 5.97 -0.40
CA TRP A 39 8.89 4.60 -0.91
C TRP A 39 7.45 4.22 -1.26
N PHE A 40 6.47 4.53 -0.39
CA PHE A 40 5.06 4.23 -0.67
C PHE A 40 4.53 4.94 -1.91
N ILE A 41 4.88 6.22 -2.08
CA ILE A 41 4.46 6.98 -3.27
C ILE A 41 5.10 6.40 -4.53
N CYS A 42 6.41 6.11 -4.51
CA CYS A 42 7.10 5.50 -5.64
C CYS A 42 6.53 4.12 -5.99
N ALA A 43 6.31 3.26 -4.99
CA ALA A 43 5.74 1.93 -5.18
C ALA A 43 4.31 2.00 -5.74
N GLY A 44 3.48 2.91 -5.22
CA GLY A 44 2.12 3.12 -5.69
C GLY A 44 2.04 3.75 -7.08
N ALA A 45 2.96 4.65 -7.43
CA ALA A 45 3.06 5.21 -8.78
C ALA A 45 3.55 4.14 -9.77
N GLY A 46 4.58 3.38 -9.40
CA GLY A 46 5.11 2.27 -10.19
C GLY A 46 4.05 1.22 -10.48
N SER A 47 3.25 0.80 -9.49
CA SER A 47 2.21 -0.22 -9.69
C SER A 47 1.10 0.20 -10.65
N ARG A 48 0.91 1.51 -10.89
CA ARG A 48 -0.02 2.02 -11.90
C ARG A 48 0.57 2.01 -13.31
N ILE A 49 1.88 2.12 -13.42
CA ILE A 49 2.60 2.17 -14.71
C ILE A 49 2.96 0.75 -15.17
N THR A 50 3.47 -0.08 -14.26
CA THR A 50 3.88 -1.46 -14.54
C THR A 50 2.87 -2.43 -13.95
N ARG A 51 2.09 -3.09 -14.81
CA ARG A 51 1.14 -4.12 -14.39
C ARG A 51 1.88 -5.43 -14.15
N ALA A 52 2.21 -5.71 -12.89
CA ALA A 52 2.82 -6.98 -12.52
C ALA A 52 1.85 -8.15 -12.83
N PRO A 53 2.35 -9.34 -13.18
CA PRO A 53 1.53 -10.54 -13.20
C PRO A 53 0.79 -10.66 -11.86
N ARG A 54 -0.44 -11.16 -11.88
CA ARG A 54 -1.28 -11.29 -10.68
C ARG A 54 -1.66 -9.95 -10.01
N THR A 55 -1.91 -8.93 -10.84
CA THR A 55 -2.51 -7.66 -10.40
C THR A 55 -4.03 -7.70 -10.62
N LEU A 56 -4.79 -7.23 -9.64
CA LEU A 56 -6.23 -7.03 -9.74
C LEU A 56 -6.53 -5.53 -9.89
N ASP A 57 -7.15 -5.15 -11.01
CA ASP A 57 -7.72 -3.81 -11.16
C ASP A 57 -9.17 -3.79 -10.68
N VAL A 58 -9.47 -2.86 -9.77
CA VAL A 58 -10.80 -2.67 -9.20
C VAL A 58 -11.25 -1.25 -9.52
N ARG A 59 -12.42 -1.11 -10.15
CA ARG A 59 -13.03 0.20 -10.47
C ARG A 59 -14.32 0.37 -9.68
N VAL A 60 -14.51 1.56 -9.11
CA VAL A 60 -15.77 2.03 -8.49
C VAL A 60 -16.30 1.11 -7.39
N VAL A 61 -15.56 1.02 -6.28
CA VAL A 61 -15.95 0.24 -5.10
C VAL A 61 -15.88 1.13 -3.87
N ALA A 62 -16.90 1.04 -3.01
CA ALA A 62 -16.84 1.65 -1.69
C ALA A 62 -15.74 0.95 -0.87
N TRP A 63 -14.83 1.74 -0.32
CA TRP A 63 -13.74 1.25 0.50
C TRP A 63 -13.58 2.12 1.74
N SER A 64 -12.97 1.54 2.78
CA SER A 64 -12.54 2.27 3.97
C SER A 64 -11.12 1.88 4.34
N LEU A 65 -10.43 2.74 5.09
CA LEU A 65 -9.13 2.45 5.67
C LEU A 65 -9.25 2.33 7.19
N THR A 66 -8.77 1.23 7.74
CA THR A 66 -8.71 1.03 9.20
C THR A 66 -7.26 1.04 9.66
N ASN A 67 -7.03 1.48 10.91
CA ASN A 67 -5.71 1.60 11.53
C ASN A 67 -4.70 2.38 10.67
N GLY A 68 -5.18 3.46 10.05
CA GLY A 68 -4.37 4.22 9.12
C GLY A 68 -3.34 5.12 9.82
N ARG A 69 -2.16 5.27 9.21
CA ARG A 69 -1.15 6.28 9.56
C ARG A 69 -1.07 7.31 8.42
N GLY A 70 -1.22 8.58 8.76
CA GLY A 70 -0.93 9.69 7.85
C GLY A 70 0.56 9.99 7.79
N PHE A 71 1.03 10.52 6.66
CA PHE A 71 2.39 11.01 6.48
C PHE A 71 2.41 12.28 5.62
N THR A 72 3.45 13.09 5.81
CA THR A 72 3.77 14.26 4.97
C THR A 72 5.16 14.08 4.41
N LEU A 73 5.38 14.55 3.18
CA LEU A 73 6.65 14.47 2.47
C LEU A 73 7.38 15.82 2.59
N ASN A 74 8.71 15.79 2.50
CA ASN A 74 9.52 17.02 2.49
C ASN A 74 9.53 17.73 1.12
N GLY A 75 8.77 17.20 0.15
CA GLY A 75 8.60 17.75 -1.19
C GLY A 75 7.57 16.96 -1.97
N THR A 76 7.20 17.47 -3.15
CA THR A 76 6.21 16.81 -4.01
C THR A 76 6.81 15.61 -4.74
N TYR A 77 6.19 14.44 -4.58
CA TYR A 77 6.55 13.22 -5.30
C TYR A 77 5.34 12.72 -6.08
N PHE A 78 5.47 12.59 -7.41
CA PHE A 78 4.37 12.16 -8.29
C PHE A 78 3.05 12.92 -8.07
N GLY A 79 3.14 14.23 -7.78
CA GLY A 79 1.98 15.09 -7.49
C GLY A 79 1.38 14.93 -6.09
N HIS A 80 2.09 14.26 -5.18
CA HIS A 80 1.65 14.05 -3.80
C HIS A 80 2.62 14.71 -2.80
N ASP A 81 2.06 15.40 -1.82
CA ASP A 81 2.80 16.00 -0.69
C ASP A 81 2.52 15.26 0.62
N ASN A 82 1.47 14.43 0.65
CA ASN A 82 1.05 13.67 1.82
C ASN A 82 0.29 12.40 1.39
N GLY A 83 -0.02 11.55 2.37
CA GLY A 83 -0.83 10.38 2.13
C GLY A 83 -1.19 9.60 3.38
N HIS A 84 -1.92 8.51 3.16
CA HIS A 84 -2.32 7.58 4.19
C HIS A 84 -1.90 6.16 3.80
N ILE A 85 -1.44 5.41 4.80
CA ILE A 85 -1.25 3.96 4.77
C ILE A 85 -2.16 3.29 5.78
N GLY A 86 -2.59 2.05 5.56
CA GLY A 86 -3.38 1.29 6.53
C GLY A 86 -3.97 0.01 5.95
N ARG A 87 -4.95 -0.56 6.63
CA ARG A 87 -5.68 -1.74 6.16
C ARG A 87 -6.89 -1.31 5.33
N LEU A 88 -6.93 -1.71 4.07
CA LEU A 88 -8.08 -1.50 3.18
C LEU A 88 -9.17 -2.53 3.47
N CYS A 89 -10.39 -2.04 3.60
CA CYS A 89 -11.59 -2.85 3.63
C CYS A 89 -12.44 -2.45 2.41
N PHE A 90 -12.93 -3.44 1.67
CA PHE A 90 -13.85 -3.22 0.56
C PHE A 90 -15.28 -3.52 1.02
N GLY A 91 -16.24 -2.71 0.58
CA GLY A 91 -17.66 -2.93 0.83
C GLY A 91 -18.27 -4.06 0.02
N GLU A 92 -17.55 -4.57 -0.99
CA GLU A 92 -17.98 -5.68 -1.84
C GLU A 92 -17.26 -6.99 -1.43
N PRO A 93 -17.97 -8.00 -0.89
CA PRO A 93 -17.35 -9.24 -0.40
C PRO A 93 -16.61 -10.05 -1.48
N THR A 94 -17.04 -9.92 -2.74
CA THR A 94 -16.45 -10.64 -3.88
C THR A 94 -15.03 -10.17 -4.17
N LEU A 95 -14.67 -8.93 -3.81
CA LEU A 95 -13.35 -8.36 -4.09
C LEU A 95 -12.27 -8.95 -3.22
N THR A 96 -12.60 -9.30 -1.98
CA THR A 96 -11.70 -10.08 -1.15
C THR A 96 -11.38 -11.37 -1.89
N ALA A 97 -12.39 -12.16 -2.28
CA ALA A 97 -12.19 -13.41 -3.04
C ALA A 97 -11.39 -13.23 -4.35
N ARG A 98 -11.60 -12.12 -5.07
CA ARG A 98 -10.81 -11.80 -6.27
C ARG A 98 -9.35 -11.44 -5.94
N ALA A 99 -9.13 -10.70 -4.86
CA ALA A 99 -7.79 -10.40 -4.36
C ALA A 99 -7.06 -11.68 -3.88
N HIS A 100 -7.79 -12.71 -3.48
CA HIS A 100 -7.22 -14.04 -3.22
C HIS A 100 -6.79 -14.77 -4.47
N ALA A 101 -7.64 -14.76 -5.49
CA ALA A 101 -7.38 -15.50 -6.72
C ALA A 101 -6.10 -15.04 -7.43
N VAL A 102 -5.61 -13.84 -7.13
CA VAL A 102 -4.31 -13.38 -7.65
C VAL A 102 -3.11 -13.87 -6.83
N LEU A 103 -3.29 -14.47 -5.65
CA LEU A 103 -2.17 -15.00 -4.86
C LEU A 103 -1.80 -16.44 -5.22
N THR A 104 -2.75 -17.18 -5.81
CA THR A 104 -2.61 -18.55 -6.33
C THR A 104 -2.08 -18.56 -7.75
#